data_AF-A0A7C1B9X0-F1
#
_entry.id   AF-A0A7C1B9X0-F1
#
_cell.length_a   1.000
_cell.length_b   1.000
_cell.length_c   1.000
_cell.angle_alpha   90.00
_cell.angle_beta   90.00
_cell.angle_gamma   90.00
#
_symmetry.space_group_name_H-M   'P 1'
#
loop_
_entity.id
_entity.type
_entity.pdbx_description
1 polymer ?
#
loop_
_entity_poly.entity_id
_entity_poly.type
_entity_poly.pdbx_seq_one_letter_code
_entity_poly.pdbx_strand_id
1 'polypeptide(L)' 'SVRPPTFAIFTNRPDDVDDGYLRYIEGRLREEFGFDGTPLRIHVRKHH' A
#
# COMPACT_ATOMS: atom_id res chain seq x y z
N SER A 1 11.94 12.39 8.62
CA SER A 1 10.50 12.29 8.95
C SER A 1 9.77 11.83 7.70
N VAL A 2 9.22 10.62 7.68
CA VAL A 2 8.53 10.05 6.50
C VAL A 2 7.03 10.33 6.68
N ARG A 3 6.60 11.52 6.27
CA ARG A 3 5.20 11.95 6.33
C ARG A 3 4.76 12.36 4.93
N PRO A 4 3.86 11.60 4.27
CA PRO A 4 3.20 10.37 4.75
C PRO A 4 4.07 9.10 4.66
N PRO A 5 3.79 8.05 5.47
CA PRO A 5 4.38 6.72 5.29
C PRO A 5 4.10 6.19 3.88
N THR A 6 5.13 5.64 3.24
CA THR A 6 5.07 5.17 1.85
C THR A 6 5.51 3.72 1.79
N PHE A 7 4.67 2.87 1.19
CA PHE A 7 4.91 1.44 0.99
C PHE A 7 5.08 1.14 -0.51
N ALA A 8 5.99 0.22 -0.82
CA ALA A 8 6.14 -0.34 -2.16
C ALA A 8 5.73 -1.82 -2.14
N ILE A 9 4.79 -2.19 -3.00
CA ILE A 9 4.33 -3.56 -3.19
C ILE A 9 4.93 -4.06 -4.51
N PHE A 10 5.63 -5.18 -4.47
CA PHE A 10 6.21 -5.78 -5.66
C PHE A 10 5.37 -6.97 -6.11
N THR A 11 5.03 -7.02 -7.40
CA THR A 11 4.26 -8.11 -8.00
C THR A 11 4.72 -8.36 -9.43
N ASN A 12 4.49 -9.56 -9.96
CA ASN A 12 4.78 -9.89 -11.35
C ASN A 12 3.81 -9.21 -12.33
N ARG A 13 2.61 -8.88 -11.87
CA ARG A 13 1.53 -8.28 -12.66
C ARG A 13 0.93 -7.08 -11.92
N PRO A 14 1.58 -5.90 -11.98
CA PRO A 14 1.10 -4.70 -11.29
C PRO A 14 -0.26 -4.23 -11.81
N ASP A 15 -0.54 -4.46 -13.09
CA ASP A 15 -1.78 -4.02 -13.74
C ASP A 15 -3.01 -4.86 -13.33
N ASP A 16 -2.79 -6.06 -12.76
CA ASP A 16 -3.84 -6.93 -12.22
C ASP A 16 -4.27 -6.51 -10.80
N VAL A 17 -3.56 -5.55 -10.18
CA VAL A 17 -3.87 -5.07 -8.83
C VAL A 17 -4.90 -3.94 -8.92
N ASP A 18 -6.15 -4.26 -8.62
CA ASP A 18 -7.23 -3.28 -8.61
C ASP A 18 -7.23 -2.38 -7.36
N ASP A 19 -7.96 -1.25 -7.45
CA ASP A 19 -8.08 -0.28 -6.37
C ASP A 19 -8.79 -0.85 -5.12
N GLY A 20 -9.64 -1.87 -5.27
CA GLY A 20 -10.33 -2.52 -4.16
C GLY A 20 -9.36 -3.32 -3.31
N TYR A 21 -8.49 -4.09 -3.96
CA TYR A 21 -7.43 -4.84 -3.32
C TYR A 21 -6.39 -3.92 -2.67
N LEU A 22 -6.05 -2.79 -3.30
CA LEU A 22 -5.19 -1.78 -2.69
C LEU A 22 -5.79 -1.19 -1.43
N ARG A 23 -7.08 -0.84 -1.42
CA ARG A 23 -7.79 -0.38 -0.22
C ARG A 23 -7.80 -1.42 0.89
N TYR A 24 -7.98 -2.69 0.55
CA TYR A 24 -7.88 -3.79 1.52
C TYR A 24 -6.48 -3.85 2.15
N ILE A 25 -5.42 -3.83 1.34
CA ILE A 25 -4.03 -3.84 1.85
C ILE A 25 -3.76 -2.60 2.70
N GLU A 26 -4.21 -1.42 2.27
CA GLU A 26 -4.09 -0.17 3.01
C GLU A 26 -4.74 -0.26 4.39
N GLY A 27 -5.96 -0.82 4.48
CA GLY A 27 -6.64 -1.09 5.75
C GLY A 27 -5.85 -2.03 6.66
N ARG A 28 -5.33 -3.14 6.11
CA ARG A 28 -4.49 -4.08 6.86
C ARG A 28 -3.20 -3.45 7.37
N LEU A 29 -2.55 -2.61 6.56
CA LEU A 29 -1.35 -1.87 6.98
C LEU A 29 -1.67 -0.85 8.09
N ARG A 30 -2.86 -0.22 8.06
CA ARG A 30 -3.29 0.66 9.15
C ARG A 30 -3.47 -0.10 10.45
N GLU A 31 -4.20 -1.21 10.42
CA GLU A 31 -4.49 -2.04 11.59
C GLU A 31 -3.21 -2.61 12.21
N GLU A 32 -2.29 -3.13 11.38
CA GLU A 32 -1.08 -3.80 11.86
C GLU A 32 -0.05 -2.83 12.47
N PHE A 33 0.07 -1.62 11.89
CA PHE A 33 1.11 -0.67 12.26
C PHE A 33 0.59 0.59 12.99
N GLY A 34 -0.72 0.67 13.26
CA GLY A 34 -1.36 1.78 13.97
C GLY A 34 -1.39 3.09 13.19
N PHE A 35 -1.62 3.05 11.87
CA PHE A 35 -1.71 4.25 11.01
C PHE A 35 -3.13 4.82 10.89
N ASP A 36 -3.99 4.60 11.87
CA ASP A 36 -5.33 5.17 11.91
C ASP A 36 -5.29 6.71 11.78
N GLY A 37 -6.15 7.24 10.91
CA GLY A 37 -6.20 8.68 10.60
C GLY A 37 -4.99 9.24 9.84
N THR A 38 -3.97 8.42 9.52
CA THR A 38 -2.80 8.85 8.76
C THR A 38 -2.95 8.51 7.27
N PRO A 39 -2.73 9.48 6.35
CA PRO A 39 -2.67 9.19 4.93
C PRO A 39 -1.52 8.23 4.62
N LEU A 40 -1.79 7.15 3.88
CA LEU A 40 -0.78 6.20 3.41
C LEU A 40 -0.57 6.37 1.91
N ARG A 41 0.67 6.20 1.45
CA ARG A 41 1.00 6.09 0.01
C ARG A 41 1.40 4.67 -0.30
N ILE A 42 0.79 4.07 -1.31
CA ILE A 42 1.13 2.73 -1.78
C ILE A 42 1.53 2.83 -3.25
N HIS A 43 2.69 2.27 -3.59
CA HIS A 43 3.15 2.14 -4.97
C HIS A 43 3.27 0.67 -5.34
N VAL A 44 2.58 0.26 -6.39
CA VAL A 44 2.75 -1.07 -6.98
C VAL A 44 3.88 -1.00 -8.01
N ARG A 45 4.83 -1.92 -7.90
CA ARG A 45 5.99 -2.03 -8.79
C ARG A 45 6.04 -3.43 -9.37
N LYS A 46 6.47 -3.53 -10.62
CA LYS A 46 6.79 -4.82 -11.23
C LYS A 46 8.05 -5.40 -10.59
N HIS A 47 8.03 -6.66 -10.22
CA HIS A 47 9.26 -7.37 -9.85
C HIS A 47 10.13 -7.53 -11.10
N HIS A 48 11.40 -7.14 -11.00
CA HIS A 48 12.39 -7.34 -12.07
C HIS A 48 12.76 -8.81 -12.23
#